data_AF-A0A3D0ZYT7-F1
#
_entry.id   AF-A0A3D0ZYT7-F1
#
_cell.length_a   1.000
_cell.length_b   1.000
_cell.length_c   1.000
_cell.angle_alpha   90.00
_cell.angle_beta   90.00
_cell.angle_gamma   90.00
#
_symmetry.space_group_name_H-M   'P 1'
#
loop_
_entity.id
_entity.type
_entity.pdbx_description
1 polymer ?
#
loop_
_entity_poly.entity_id
_entity_poly.type
_entity_poly.pdbx_seq_one_letter_code
_entity_poly.pdbx_strand_id
1 'polypeptide(L)' 'MLPLLIEPETLHENLNAEKLMIIDLCSYQNYERFHIPGAIHVKPEEIISGIKPATGKLPPLGQLEAV' A
#
# COMPACT_ATOMS: atom_id res chain seq x y z
N MET A 1 -17.58 1.22 7.29
CA MET A 1 -16.16 1.45 7.62
C MET A 1 -15.54 0.09 7.87
N LEU A 2 -14.43 -0.24 7.18
CA LEU A 2 -13.75 -1.52 7.39
C LEU A 2 -12.95 -1.49 8.71
N PRO A 3 -12.83 -2.63 9.42
CA PRO A 3 -11.91 -2.77 10.54
C PRO A 3 -10.44 -2.58 10.12
N LEU A 4 -9.53 -2.39 11.08
CA LEU A 4 -8.08 -2.24 10.82
C LEU A 4 -7.42 -3.51 10.27
N LEU A 5 -7.99 -4.67 10.57
CA LEU A 5 -7.59 -5.97 10.06
C LEU A 5 -8.85 -6.70 9.62
N ILE A 6 -8.80 -7.28 8.43
CA ILE A 6 -9.94 -7.96 7.81
C ILE A 6 -9.47 -9.26 7.17
N GLU A 7 -10.40 -10.19 7.02
CA GLU A 7 -10.19 -11.40 6.23
C GLU A 7 -10.37 -11.12 4.72
N PRO A 8 -9.76 -11.92 3.83
CA PRO A 8 -9.85 -11.74 2.38
C PRO A 8 -11.28 -11.69 1.85
N GLU A 9 -12.20 -12.48 2.40
CA GLU A 9 -13.61 -12.54 2.00
C GLU A 9 -14.31 -11.20 2.26
N THR A 10 -14.00 -10.57 3.40
CA THR A 10 -14.53 -9.24 3.73
C THR A 10 -14.04 -8.18 2.75
N LEU A 11 -12.76 -8.24 2.35
CA LEU A 11 -12.26 -7.34 1.31
C LEU A 11 -12.96 -7.59 -0.03
N HIS A 12 -13.12 -8.84 -0.42
CA HIS A 12 -13.74 -9.24 -1.67
C HIS A 12 -15.17 -8.67 -1.83
N GLU A 13 -15.98 -8.77 -0.78
CA GLU A 13 -17.34 -8.21 -0.73
C GLU A 13 -17.38 -6.68 -0.91
N ASN A 14 -16.28 -5.99 -0.60
CA ASN A 14 -16.20 -4.53 -0.60
C ASN A 14 -15.33 -3.97 -1.75
N LEU A 15 -14.82 -4.80 -2.67
CA LEU A 15 -13.90 -4.36 -3.74
C LEU A 15 -14.42 -3.21 -4.61
N ASN A 16 -15.74 -3.12 -4.78
CA ASN A 16 -16.38 -2.08 -5.60
C ASN A 16 -16.87 -0.87 -4.79
N ALA A 17 -16.50 -0.76 -3.51
CA ALA A 17 -16.88 0.38 -2.69
C ALA A 17 -16.22 1.66 -3.24
N GLU A 18 -17.02 2.71 -3.47
CA GLU A 18 -16.58 3.98 -4.04
C GLU A 18 -15.42 4.64 -3.28
N LYS A 19 -15.33 4.37 -1.97
CA LYS A 19 -14.31 4.94 -1.07
C LYS A 19 -13.32 3.89 -0.57
N LEU A 20 -12.94 2.93 -1.43
CA LEU A 20 -11.90 1.95 -1.16
C LEU A 20 -10.66 2.25 -2.01
N MET A 21 -9.50 2.30 -1.36
CA MET A 21 -8.19 2.35 -2.01
C MET A 21 -7.34 1.21 -1.45
N ILE A 22 -6.75 0.43 -2.34
CA ILE A 22 -5.89 -0.70 -1.99
C ILE A 22 -4.47 -0.33 -2.38
N ILE A 23 -3.56 -0.35 -1.41
CA ILE A 23 -2.13 -0.10 -1.62
C ILE A 23 -1.39 -1.41 -1.47
N ASP A 24 -0.58 -1.77 -2.48
CA ASP A 24 0.28 -2.95 -2.47
C ASP A 24 1.75 -2.52 -2.38
N LEU A 25 2.44 -3.02 -1.36
CA LEU A 25 3.85 -2.70 -1.04
C LEU A 25 4.80 -3.85 -1.39
N CYS A 26 4.34 -4.87 -2.11
CA CYS A 26 5.18 -6.00 -2.48
C CYS A 26 6.21 -5.63 -3.57
N SER A 27 7.04 -6.60 -3.98
CA SER A 27 7.95 -6.38 -5.10
C SER A 27 7.14 -6.14 -6.38
N TYR A 28 7.68 -5.32 -7.29
CA TYR A 28 7.01 -5.04 -8.57
C TYR A 28 6.64 -6.32 -9.35
N GLN A 29 7.50 -7.35 -9.29
CA GLN A 29 7.25 -8.65 -9.94
C GLN A 29 6.03 -9.39 -9.38
N ASN A 30 5.81 -9.30 -8.05
CA ASN A 30 4.63 -9.90 -7.42
C ASN A 30 3.38 -9.08 -7.72
N TYR A 31 3.50 -7.74 -7.66
CA TYR A 31 2.42 -6.86 -8.02
C TYR A 31 1.95 -7.15 -9.44
N GLU A 32 2.85 -7.13 -10.44
CA GLU A 32 2.51 -7.34 -11.85
C GLU A 32 1.74 -8.65 -12.10
N ARG A 33 2.02 -9.71 -11.33
CA ARG A 33 1.49 -11.06 -11.57
C ARG A 33 0.33 -11.47 -10.66
N PHE A 34 0.25 -10.93 -9.45
CA PHE A 34 -0.58 -11.48 -8.37
C PHE A 34 -1.29 -10.42 -7.50
N HIS A 35 -1.33 -9.16 -7.91
CA HIS A 35 -2.01 -8.10 -7.13
C HIS A 35 -3.53 -8.28 -7.10
N ILE A 36 -4.14 -7.70 -6.08
CA ILE A 36 -5.60 -7.57 -5.96
C ILE A 36 -6.09 -6.59 -7.03
N PRO A 37 -7.18 -6.90 -7.78
CA PRO A 37 -7.71 -5.98 -8.78
C PRO A 37 -7.97 -4.58 -8.24
N GLY A 38 -7.48 -3.55 -8.96
CA GLY A 38 -7.62 -2.15 -8.56
C GLY A 38 -6.62 -1.67 -7.51
N ALA A 39 -5.71 -2.53 -7.03
CA ALA A 39 -4.62 -2.08 -6.17
C ALA A 39 -3.64 -1.15 -6.91
N ILE A 40 -3.04 -0.24 -6.14
CA ILE A 40 -2.00 0.67 -6.60
C ILE A 40 -0.67 0.19 -6.00
N HIS A 41 0.32 -0.03 -6.85
CA HIS A 41 1.67 -0.35 -6.39
C HIS A 41 2.34 0.90 -5.82
N VAL A 42 2.80 0.80 -4.58
CA VAL A 42 3.64 1.82 -3.94
C VAL A 42 4.93 1.14 -3.52
N LYS A 43 6.07 1.68 -3.93
CA LYS A 43 7.36 1.11 -3.60
C LYS A 43 7.69 1.39 -2.13
N PRO A 44 8.22 0.43 -1.37
CA PRO A 44 8.63 0.67 0.01
C PRO A 44 9.56 1.88 0.18
N GLU A 45 10.41 2.18 -0.81
CA GLU A 45 11.31 3.34 -0.79
C GLU A 45 10.58 4.70 -0.79
N GLU A 46 9.35 4.76 -1.30
CA GLU A 46 8.54 5.99 -1.36
C GLU A 46 7.97 6.35 0.02
N ILE A 47 7.80 5.35 0.89
CA ILE A 47 7.17 5.47 2.22
C ILE A 47 8.16 5.32 3.38
N ILE A 48 9.47 5.31 3.12
CA ILE A 48 10.53 5.30 4.13
C ILE A 48 11.55 6.41 3.88
N SER A 49 12.25 6.83 4.94
CA SER A 49 13.26 7.90 4.89
C SER A 49 14.50 7.52 4.07
N GLY A 50 14.90 6.25 4.06
CA GLY A 50 16.12 5.80 3.36
C GLY A 50 17.47 6.27 3.96
N ILE A 51 17.47 7.16 4.95
CA ILE A 51 18.69 7.70 5.57
C ILE A 51 19.24 6.71 6.61
N LYS A 52 20.42 6.14 6.34
CA LYS A 52 21.12 5.25 7.30
C LYS A 52 21.43 5.98 8.61
N PRO A 53 21.41 5.28 9.78
CA PRO A 53 21.15 3.86 9.96
C PRO A 53 19.68 3.61 10.34
N ALA A 54 18.76 3.70 9.38
CA ALA A 54 17.35 3.64 9.70
C ALA A 54 16.50 2.89 8.67
N THR A 55 16.56 1.57 8.74
CA THR A 55 15.59 0.71 8.06
C THR A 55 14.19 0.99 8.61
N GLY A 56 13.23 1.32 7.73
CA GLY A 56 11.83 1.52 8.11
C GLY A 56 11.51 2.82 8.85
N LYS A 57 12.41 3.81 8.93
CA LYS A 57 12.05 5.13 9.47
C LYS A 57 11.07 5.84 8.55
N LEU A 58 10.11 6.54 9.14
CA LEU A 58 9.16 7.38 8.41
C LEU A 58 9.90 8.50 7.65
N PRO A 59 9.49 8.81 6.42
CA PRO A 59 9.99 9.95 5.67
C PRO A 59 9.37 11.25 6.19
N PRO A 60 9.92 12.41 5.83
CA PRO A 60 9.26 13.69 6.01
C PRO A 60 7.91 13.71 5.27
N LEU A 61 6.92 14.42 5.82
CA LEU A 61 5.56 14.47 5.25
C LEU A 61 5.54 14.91 3.78
N GLY A 62 6.35 15.90 3.42
CA GLY A 62 6.42 16.41 2.03
C GLY A 62 6.89 15.38 1.00
N GLN A 63 7.54 14.29 1.42
CA GLN A 63 7.85 13.16 0.53
C GLN A 63 6.58 12.35 0.22
N LEU A 64 5.73 12.12 1.23
CA LEU A 64 4.48 11.36 1.07
C LEU A 64 3.43 12.12 0.25
N GLU A 65 3.40 13.44 0.37
CA GLU A 65 2.46 14.32 -0.36
C GLU A 65 2.85 14.52 -1.84
N ALA A 66 4.05 14.10 -2.24
CA ALA A 66 4.53 14.21 -3.62
C ALA A 66 4.16 13.00 -4.51
N VAL A 67 3.57 11.96 -3.92
CA VAL A 67 3.18 10.69 -4.58
C VAL A 67 1.73 10.76 -5.07
#